data_AF-A0A0W1DNW0-F1
#
_entry.id   AF-A0A0W1DNW0-F1
#
_cell.length_a   1.000
_cell.length_b   1.000
_cell.length_c   1.000
_cell.angle_alpha   90.00
_cell.angle_beta   90.00
_cell.angle_gamma   90.00
#
_symmetry.space_group_name_H-M   'P 1'
#
loop_
_entity.id
_entity.type
_entity.pdbx_description
1 polymer ?
#
loop_
_entity_poly.entity_id
_entity_poly.type
_entity_poly.pdbx_seq_one_letter_code
_entity_poly.pdbx_strand_id
1 'polypeptide(L)'
;MGLLLERFRTREAPDRSARLAKAASLKATLSAIGQKIESGGGKTLSTVESKIWNTAAVISYIAPASGDHAPANAKVLSWAAARAGFEDMGLPDAATFVTSLVTELAFRTEIDPRDRRGESESLVRLATLKQEFSAIEEQHDLWELLRKLIERTAL
;
A
#
# COMPACT_ATOMS: atom_id res chain seq x y z
N MET A 1 48.20 6.14 -38.36
CA MET A 1 47.13 7.08 -37.95
C MET A 1 45.94 6.26 -37.51
N GLY A 2 45.90 5.93 -36.22
CA GLY A 2 45.00 4.93 -35.63
C GLY A 2 43.66 5.50 -35.17
N LEU A 3 42.61 4.71 -35.38
CA LEU A 3 41.24 4.90 -34.90
C LEU A 3 41.20 4.86 -33.36
N LEU A 4 40.57 5.87 -32.74
CA LEU A 4 40.18 5.84 -31.32
C LEU A 4 38.69 6.18 -31.21
N LEU A 5 37.86 5.19 -31.56
CA LEU A 5 36.48 5.09 -31.11
C LEU A 5 36.41 3.83 -30.27
N GLU A 6 36.68 3.93 -28.97
CA GLU A 6 36.20 2.94 -28.01
C GLU A 6 36.39 3.46 -26.58
N ARG A 7 35.27 3.81 -25.94
CA ARG A 7 34.92 3.51 -24.54
C ARG A 7 33.78 4.41 -24.06
N PHE A 8 32.62 4.30 -24.70
CA PHE A 8 31.35 4.41 -23.97
C PHE A 8 31.00 3.02 -23.44
N ARG A 9 31.73 2.57 -22.41
CA ARG A 9 31.22 1.47 -21.57
C ARG A 9 30.25 2.12 -20.59
N THR A 10 28.98 2.01 -20.94
CA THR A 10 27.82 2.19 -20.08
C THR A 10 28.08 1.57 -18.71
N ARG A 11 28.35 2.43 -17.73
CA ARG A 11 28.19 2.09 -16.33
C ARG A 11 26.70 2.21 -16.04
N GLU A 12 25.90 1.26 -16.53
CA GLU A 12 24.57 1.08 -15.97
C GLU A 12 24.76 0.75 -14.49
N ALA A 13 24.34 1.67 -13.65
CA ALA A 13 24.52 1.57 -12.21
C ALA A 13 23.88 0.25 -11.73
N PRO A 14 24.60 -0.61 -10.98
CA PRO A 14 24.04 -1.83 -10.40
C PRO A 14 22.77 -1.57 -9.58
N ASP A 15 22.61 -0.34 -9.12
CA ASP A 15 21.47 0.17 -8.38
C ASP A 15 20.17 0.22 -9.19
N ARG A 16 20.22 0.44 -10.51
CA ARG A 16 19.01 0.48 -11.36
C ARG A 16 18.46 -0.93 -11.58
N SER A 17 19.33 -1.89 -11.89
CA SER A 17 18.93 -3.29 -12.09
C SER A 17 18.49 -3.94 -10.79
N ALA A 18 19.13 -3.61 -9.66
CA ALA A 18 18.67 -4.05 -8.34
C ALA A 18 17.29 -3.48 -8.01
N ARG A 19 17.05 -2.18 -8.23
CA ARG A 19 15.72 -1.57 -8.04
C ARG A 19 14.67 -2.16 -8.98
N LEU A 20 15.02 -2.49 -10.22
CA LEU A 20 14.12 -3.14 -11.18
C LEU A 20 13.77 -4.58 -10.78
N ALA A 21 14.74 -5.38 -10.34
CA ALA A 21 14.49 -6.74 -9.83
C ALA A 21 13.70 -6.72 -8.49
N LYS A 22 13.98 -5.73 -7.64
CA LYS A 22 13.33 -5.45 -6.36
C LYS A 22 11.86 -5.02 -6.52
N ALA A 23 11.60 -4.13 -7.49
CA ALA A 23 10.28 -3.76 -7.95
C ALA A 23 9.53 -4.95 -8.58
N ALA A 24 10.25 -5.82 -9.31
CA ALA A 24 9.67 -7.03 -9.88
C ALA A 24 9.18 -8.00 -8.81
N SER A 25 9.83 -8.08 -7.63
CA SER A 25 9.37 -8.93 -6.51
C SER A 25 8.07 -8.41 -5.89
N LEU A 26 7.99 -7.14 -5.49
CA LEU A 26 6.77 -6.56 -4.92
C LEU A 26 5.59 -6.64 -5.91
N LYS A 27 5.82 -6.20 -7.15
CA LYS A 27 4.81 -6.22 -8.21
C LYS A 27 4.35 -7.64 -8.52
N ALA A 28 5.27 -8.60 -8.65
CA ALA A 28 4.90 -10.00 -8.92
C ALA A 28 4.10 -10.61 -7.76
N THR A 29 4.48 -10.35 -6.51
CA THR A 29 3.73 -10.84 -5.35
C THR A 29 2.32 -10.24 -5.32
N LEU A 30 2.18 -8.93 -5.50
CA LEU A 30 0.87 -8.29 -5.54
C LEU A 30 0.02 -8.78 -6.72
N SER A 31 0.61 -8.97 -7.90
CA SER A 31 -0.07 -9.57 -9.05
C SER A 31 -0.51 -11.01 -8.78
N ALA A 32 0.33 -11.84 -8.16
CA ALA A 32 0.00 -13.22 -7.83
C ALA A 32 -1.16 -13.29 -6.81
N ILE A 33 -1.13 -12.43 -5.78
CA ILE A 33 -2.23 -12.34 -4.82
C ILE A 33 -3.51 -11.84 -5.50
N GLY A 34 -3.41 -10.84 -6.36
CA GLY A 34 -4.55 -10.34 -7.16
C GLY A 34 -5.19 -11.44 -8.00
N GLN A 35 -4.39 -12.26 -8.69
CA GLN A 35 -4.88 -13.41 -9.45
C GLN A 35 -5.58 -14.46 -8.57
N LYS A 36 -5.09 -14.70 -7.34
CA LYS A 36 -5.79 -15.56 -6.36
C LYS A 36 -7.12 -14.98 -5.91
N ILE A 37 -7.21 -13.67 -5.75
CA ILE A 37 -8.46 -12.98 -5.41
C ILE A 37 -9.47 -13.08 -6.55
N GLU A 38 -9.05 -12.82 -7.78
CA GLU A 38 -9.90 -12.91 -8.97
C GLU A 38 -10.45 -14.33 -9.18
N SER A 39 -9.62 -15.34 -8.97
CA SER A 39 -10.01 -16.75 -9.14
C SER A 39 -10.77 -17.37 -7.96
N GLY A 40 -10.53 -16.90 -6.72
CA GLY A 40 -11.04 -17.54 -5.50
C GLY A 40 -11.82 -16.62 -4.55
N GLY A 41 -12.11 -15.38 -4.94
CA GLY A 41 -12.82 -14.39 -4.11
C GLY A 41 -12.06 -13.99 -2.83
N GLY A 42 -10.75 -14.19 -2.79
CA GLY A 42 -9.89 -13.88 -1.64
C GLY A 42 -10.00 -14.85 -0.46
N LYS A 43 -10.88 -15.87 -0.51
CA LYS A 43 -11.04 -16.87 0.57
C LYS A 43 -9.86 -17.84 0.69
N THR A 44 -9.02 -17.91 -0.35
CA THR A 44 -7.86 -18.80 -0.45
C THR A 44 -6.56 -18.13 -0.06
N LEU A 45 -6.60 -16.85 0.36
CA LEU A 45 -5.40 -16.14 0.80
C LEU A 45 -4.92 -16.69 2.14
N SER A 46 -3.63 -16.95 2.22
CA SER A 46 -2.97 -17.14 3.51
C SER A 46 -3.04 -15.87 4.36
N THR A 47 -2.83 -16.00 5.67
CA THR A 47 -2.79 -14.85 6.59
C THR A 47 -1.78 -13.80 6.15
N VAL A 48 -0.61 -14.23 5.66
CA VAL A 48 0.45 -13.34 5.18
C VAL A 48 0.03 -12.60 3.91
N GLU A 49 -0.51 -13.31 2.92
CA GLU A 49 -1.01 -12.69 1.68
C GLU A 49 -2.15 -11.70 1.95
N SER A 50 -3.03 -12.04 2.89
CA SER A 50 -4.10 -11.15 3.34
C SER A 50 -3.53 -9.85 3.93
N LYS A 51 -2.52 -9.93 4.80
CA LYS A 51 -1.86 -8.72 5.34
C LYS A 51 -1.21 -7.89 4.22
N ILE A 52 -0.43 -8.52 3.33
CA ILE A 52 0.27 -7.83 2.24
C ILE A 52 -0.72 -7.09 1.33
N TRP A 53 -1.76 -7.79 0.85
CA TRP A 53 -2.74 -7.21 -0.07
C TRP A 53 -3.54 -6.09 0.57
N ASN A 54 -4.06 -6.30 1.77
CA ASN A 54 -4.91 -5.32 2.43
C ASN A 54 -4.11 -4.06 2.81
N THR A 55 -2.85 -4.20 3.18
CA THR A 55 -1.96 -3.07 3.44
C THR A 55 -1.68 -2.29 2.15
N ALA A 56 -1.32 -2.99 1.06
CA ALA A 56 -1.14 -2.37 -0.26
C ALA A 56 -2.39 -1.62 -0.72
N ALA A 57 -3.58 -2.19 -0.49
CA ALA A 57 -4.84 -1.59 -0.86
C ALA A 57 -5.13 -0.30 -0.06
N VAL A 58 -4.81 -0.25 1.23
CA VAL A 58 -4.92 0.98 2.02
C VAL A 58 -3.95 2.05 1.53
N ILE A 59 -2.68 1.69 1.27
CA ILE A 59 -1.69 2.62 0.71
C ILE A 59 -2.20 3.22 -0.61
N SER A 60 -2.69 2.37 -1.52
CA SER A 60 -3.23 2.83 -2.82
C SER A 60 -4.51 3.67 -2.69
N TYR A 61 -5.36 3.38 -1.71
CA TYR A 61 -6.61 4.12 -1.50
C TYR A 61 -6.36 5.57 -1.06
N ILE A 62 -5.35 5.78 -0.21
CA ILE A 62 -5.10 7.09 0.40
C ILE A 62 -4.11 7.90 -0.43
N ALA A 63 -3.17 7.20 -1.09
CA ALA A 63 -2.10 7.79 -1.86
C ALA A 63 -2.10 7.30 -3.31
N PRO A 64 -3.13 7.65 -4.10
CA PRO A 64 -3.28 7.18 -5.47
C PRO A 64 -2.21 7.74 -6.42
N ALA A 65 -1.46 8.77 -6.01
CA ALA A 65 -0.43 9.42 -6.82
C ALA A 65 0.95 8.74 -6.73
N SER A 66 1.16 7.83 -5.77
CA SER A 66 2.48 7.31 -5.43
C SER A 66 2.56 5.81 -5.67
N GLY A 67 2.98 5.41 -6.88
CA GLY A 67 3.66 4.14 -7.08
C GLY A 67 3.18 3.30 -8.27
N ASP A 68 4.12 2.87 -9.10
CA ASP A 68 3.95 1.84 -10.15
C ASP A 68 3.58 0.45 -9.60
N HIS A 69 3.41 0.35 -8.27
CA HIS A 69 3.17 -0.88 -7.51
C HIS A 69 1.73 -1.01 -7.02
N ALA A 70 0.91 0.04 -7.15
CA ALA A 70 -0.49 0.00 -6.77
C ALA A 70 -1.21 -1.16 -7.50
N PRO A 71 -1.85 -2.11 -6.79
CA PRO A 71 -2.59 -3.17 -7.43
C PRO A 71 -3.72 -2.59 -8.28
N ALA A 72 -3.86 -3.06 -9.52
CA ALA A 72 -5.03 -2.74 -10.34
C ALA A 72 -6.29 -3.21 -9.59
N ASN A 73 -7.28 -2.32 -9.44
CA ASN A 73 -8.52 -2.58 -8.70
C ASN A 73 -8.32 -2.91 -7.20
N ALA A 74 -7.31 -2.32 -6.56
CA ALA A 74 -7.07 -2.46 -5.13
C ALA A 74 -8.36 -2.23 -4.31
N LYS A 75 -8.76 -3.26 -3.57
CA LYS A 75 -9.88 -3.22 -2.61
C LYS A 75 -9.44 -3.85 -1.30
N VAL A 76 -9.80 -3.20 -0.20
CA VAL A 76 -9.59 -3.73 1.14
C VAL A 76 -10.62 -4.83 1.39
N LEU A 77 -10.15 -6.07 1.50
CA LEU A 77 -10.93 -7.27 1.82
C LEU A 77 -11.05 -7.49 3.34
N SER A 78 -10.07 -7.02 4.11
CA SER A 78 -10.04 -7.11 5.57
C SER A 78 -9.23 -5.95 6.17
N TRP A 79 -9.93 -5.05 6.86
CA TRP A 79 -9.31 -3.93 7.57
C TRP A 79 -8.42 -4.37 8.74
N ALA A 80 -8.80 -5.45 9.43
CA ALA A 80 -7.99 -6.03 10.48
C ALA A 80 -6.65 -6.56 9.93
N ALA A 81 -6.65 -7.14 8.72
CA ALA A 81 -5.42 -7.57 8.06
C ALA A 81 -4.55 -6.39 7.61
N ALA A 82 -5.15 -5.29 7.13
CA ALA A 82 -4.42 -4.07 6.81
C ALA A 82 -3.74 -3.49 8.05
N ARG A 83 -4.47 -3.37 9.16
CA ARG A 83 -3.93 -2.91 10.45
C ARG A 83 -2.74 -3.75 10.88
N ALA A 84 -2.89 -5.08 10.90
CA ALA A 84 -1.82 -5.98 11.30
C ALA A 84 -0.61 -5.90 10.36
N GLY A 85 -0.81 -5.64 9.07
CA GLY A 85 0.29 -5.43 8.13
C GLY A 85 1.09 -4.15 8.40
N PHE A 86 0.42 -3.04 8.76
CA PHE A 86 1.12 -1.83 9.22
C PHE A 86 1.87 -2.04 10.54
N GLU A 87 1.30 -2.80 11.49
CA GLU A 87 2.00 -3.22 12.71
C GLU A 87 3.26 -4.04 12.37
N ASP A 88 3.16 -5.01 11.46
CA ASP A 88 4.30 -5.84 11.02
C ASP A 88 5.39 -5.05 10.25
N MET A 89 5.01 -3.92 9.64
CA MET A 89 5.92 -2.93 9.03
C MET A 89 6.59 -2.01 10.05
N GLY A 90 6.17 -2.07 11.33
CA GLY A 90 6.67 -1.17 12.37
C GLY A 90 6.05 0.23 12.33
N LEU A 91 4.84 0.38 11.78
CA LEU A 91 4.11 1.65 11.66
C LEU A 91 2.83 1.62 12.52
N PRO A 92 2.93 1.68 13.86
CA PRO A 92 1.76 1.65 14.75
C PRO A 92 0.81 2.83 14.55
N ASP A 93 1.33 3.99 14.12
CA ASP A 93 0.50 5.16 13.85
C ASP A 93 -0.37 4.94 12.60
N ALA A 94 0.16 4.29 11.56
CA ALA A 94 -0.62 3.90 10.38
C ALA A 94 -1.68 2.83 10.73
N ALA A 95 -1.36 1.91 11.64
CA ALA A 95 -2.32 0.93 12.15
C ALA A 95 -3.47 1.60 12.95
N THR A 96 -3.13 2.64 13.73
CA THR A 96 -4.12 3.46 14.44
C THR A 96 -5.00 4.22 13.46
N PHE A 97 -4.40 4.85 12.44
CA PHE A 97 -5.12 5.50 11.35
C PHE A 97 -6.14 4.54 10.69
N VAL A 98 -5.77 3.29 10.39
CA VAL A 98 -6.70 2.31 9.79
C VAL A 98 -7.92 2.10 10.69
N THR A 99 -7.72 2.04 12.00
CA THR A 99 -8.79 1.86 12.98
C THR A 99 -9.73 3.07 12.99
N SER A 100 -9.16 4.29 13.01
CA SER A 100 -9.93 5.53 12.95
C SER A 100 -10.70 5.68 11.64
N LEU A 101 -10.08 5.32 10.51
CA LEU A 101 -10.73 5.35 9.20
C LEU A 101 -11.94 4.41 9.14
N VAL A 102 -11.79 3.17 9.59
CA VAL A 102 -12.90 2.20 9.62
C VAL A 102 -14.05 2.70 10.50
N THR A 103 -13.73 3.27 11.65
CA THR A 103 -14.72 3.83 12.57
C THR A 103 -15.51 4.95 11.92
N GLU A 104 -14.82 5.87 11.23
CA GLU A 104 -15.47 6.97 10.52
C GLU A 104 -16.31 6.49 9.32
N LEU A 105 -15.81 5.52 8.56
CA LEU A 105 -16.58 4.93 7.46
C LEU A 105 -17.85 4.23 7.96
N ALA A 106 -17.78 3.51 9.08
CA ALA A 106 -18.96 2.90 9.71
C ALA A 106 -19.94 3.97 10.18
N PHE A 107 -19.47 5.02 10.87
CA PHE A 107 -20.29 6.15 11.29
C PHE A 107 -21.07 6.75 10.11
N ARG A 108 -20.42 6.96 8.95
CA ARG A 108 -21.06 7.50 7.74
C ARG A 108 -22.18 6.63 7.19
N THR A 109 -22.12 5.31 7.38
CA THR A 109 -23.22 4.43 6.96
C THR A 109 -24.46 4.55 7.85
N GLU A 110 -24.31 5.12 9.04
CA GLU A 110 -25.37 5.30 10.04
C GLU A 110 -25.93 6.74 10.07
N ILE A 111 -25.25 7.70 9.43
CA ILE A 111 -25.72 9.09 9.34
C ILE A 111 -27.04 9.15 8.57
N ASP A 112 -28.04 9.83 9.14
CA ASP A 112 -29.27 10.18 8.42
C ASP A 112 -28.90 11.08 7.23
N PRO A 113 -29.26 10.74 5.98
CA PRO A 113 -29.00 11.57 4.80
C PRO A 113 -29.57 13.00 4.90
N ARG A 114 -30.48 13.27 5.83
CA ARG A 114 -31.04 14.60 6.12
C ARG A 114 -30.21 15.41 7.11
N ASP A 115 -29.31 14.78 7.86
CA ASP A 115 -28.41 15.44 8.80
C ASP A 115 -27.15 15.97 8.09
N ARG A 116 -27.30 17.13 7.46
CA ARG A 116 -26.20 17.85 6.78
C ARG A 116 -25.06 18.24 7.72
N ARG A 117 -25.34 18.40 9.01
CA ARG A 117 -24.33 18.78 9.99
C ARG A 117 -23.45 17.59 10.32
N GLY A 118 -24.05 16.43 10.62
CA GLY A 118 -23.34 15.17 10.79
C GLY A 118 -22.48 14.81 9.58
N GLU A 119 -23.00 15.02 8.37
CA GLU A 119 -22.25 14.83 7.13
C GLU A 119 -21.02 15.75 7.03
N SER A 120 -21.19 17.04 7.34
CA SER A 120 -20.10 18.02 7.29
C SER A 120 -19.01 17.73 8.33
N GLU A 121 -19.40 17.41 9.57
CA GLU A 121 -18.45 17.06 10.64
C GLU A 121 -17.67 15.77 10.30
N SER A 122 -18.34 14.79 9.68
CA SER A 122 -17.70 13.58 9.17
C SER A 122 -16.66 13.87 8.09
N LEU A 123 -16.98 14.75 7.13
CA LEU A 123 -16.04 15.15 6.08
C LEU A 123 -14.80 15.85 6.65
N VAL A 124 -14.96 16.66 7.70
CA VAL A 124 -13.82 17.29 8.39
C VAL A 124 -12.94 16.22 9.04
N ARG A 125 -13.50 15.24 9.76
CA ARG A 125 -12.72 14.15 10.37
C ARG A 125 -11.99 13.31 9.33
N LEU A 126 -12.62 13.01 8.19
CA LEU A 126 -11.95 12.32 7.08
C LEU A 126 -10.79 13.14 6.50
N ALA A 127 -10.94 14.46 6.38
CA ALA A 127 -9.86 15.33 5.93
C ALA A 127 -8.68 15.34 6.91
N THR A 128 -8.95 15.38 8.22
CA THR A 128 -7.92 15.27 9.27
C THR A 128 -7.20 13.94 9.20
N LEU A 129 -7.93 12.82 9.11
CA LEU A 129 -7.33 11.49 8.98
C LEU A 129 -6.42 11.40 7.74
N LYS A 130 -6.84 11.98 6.61
CA LYS A 130 -6.00 12.03 5.40
C LYS A 130 -4.71 12.80 5.64
N GLN A 131 -4.76 13.94 6.32
CA GLN A 131 -3.57 14.73 6.65
C GLN A 131 -2.61 13.97 7.56
N GLU A 132 -3.14 13.29 8.59
CA GLU A 132 -2.34 12.44 9.48
C GLU A 132 -1.63 11.33 8.70
N PHE A 133 -2.33 10.66 7.78
CA PHE A 133 -1.72 9.64 6.94
C PHE A 133 -0.65 10.21 6.01
N SER A 134 -0.91 11.36 5.36
CA SER A 134 0.08 12.02 4.50
C SER A 134 1.36 12.38 5.25
N ALA A 135 1.28 12.77 6.53
CA ALA A 135 2.47 13.02 7.34
C ALA A 135 3.32 11.75 7.56
N ILE A 136 2.68 10.57 7.66
CA ILE A 136 3.38 9.28 7.72
C ILE A 136 4.07 8.99 6.40
N GLU A 137 3.41 9.25 5.26
CA GLU A 137 3.98 9.04 3.93
C GLU A 137 5.19 9.93 3.64
N GLU A 138 5.19 11.16 4.12
CA GLU A 138 6.33 12.07 4.00
C GLU A 138 7.56 11.57 4.77
N GLN A 139 7.34 10.83 5.86
CA GLN A 139 8.40 10.31 6.72
C GLN A 139 8.87 8.91 6.32
N HIS A 140 8.02 8.14 5.64
CA HIS A 140 8.23 6.73 5.38
C HIS A 140 7.91 6.34 3.94
N ASP A 141 8.85 5.65 3.29
CA ASP A 141 8.57 4.96 2.02
C ASP A 141 7.75 3.69 2.30
N LEU A 142 6.41 3.83 2.25
CA LEU A 142 5.47 2.76 2.58
C LEU A 142 5.61 1.54 1.65
N TRP A 143 5.92 1.75 0.37
CA TRP A 143 6.10 0.66 -0.58
C TRP A 143 7.39 -0.10 -0.34
N GLU A 144 8.48 0.58 0.02
CA GLU A 144 9.73 -0.06 0.42
C GLU A 144 9.58 -0.84 1.73
N LEU A 145 8.83 -0.33 2.70
CA LEU A 145 8.52 -1.04 3.94
C LEU A 145 7.66 -2.28 3.69
N LEU A 146 6.65 -2.18 2.83
CA LEU A 146 5.82 -3.33 2.43
C LEU A 146 6.65 -4.39 1.72
N ARG A 147 7.58 -3.98 0.86
CA ARG A 147 8.51 -4.91 0.21
C ARG A 147 9.42 -5.63 1.20
N LYS A 148 9.97 -4.92 2.19
CA LYS A 148 10.78 -5.54 3.26
C LYS A 148 9.96 -6.53 4.09
N LEU A 149 8.67 -6.27 4.30
CA LEU A 149 7.76 -7.23 4.93
C LEU A 149 7.67 -8.52 4.11
N ILE A 150 7.46 -8.41 2.80
CA ILE A 150 7.39 -9.58 1.90
C ILE A 150 8.67 -10.42 1.98
N GLU A 151 9.84 -9.76 1.91
CA GLU A 151 11.14 -10.45 1.99
C GLU A 151 11.32 -11.23 3.29
N ARG A 152 10.89 -10.67 4.42
CA ARG A 152 10.96 -11.34 5.74
C ARG A 152 10.05 -12.56 5.82
N THR A 153 8.91 -12.52 5.13
CA THR A 153 7.90 -13.59 5.17
C THR A 153 8.12 -14.70 4.14
N ALA A 154 9.06 -14.51 3.21
CA ALA A 154 9.43 -15.50 2.19
C ALA A 154 10.54 -16.48 2.66
N LEU A 155 11.08 -16.25 3.87
CA LEU A 155 12.04 -17.12 4.57
C LEU A 155 11.32 -18.12 5.46
#